data_AF-A0A0F8VLM1-F1
#
_entry.id   AF-A0A0F8VLM1-F1
#
_cell.length_a   1.000
_cell.length_b   1.000
_cell.length_c   1.000
_cell.angle_alpha   90.00
_cell.angle_beta   90.00
_cell.angle_gamma   90.00
#
_symmetry.space_group_name_H-M   'P 1'
#
loop_
_entity.id
_entity.type
_entity.pdbx_description
1 polymer ?
#
loop_
_entity_poly.entity_id
_entity_poly.type
_entity_poly.pdbx_seq_one_letter_code
_entity_poly.pdbx_strand_id
1 'polypeptide(L)'
;MIYLEQTLNITPASPDIRDEYIKVAQELLIPACKRLGARLVTAWNGNYEWVMQTTQIFEFDDIEALKNFRIKASQDREWGEYTAQLEVFSPERRTRLLEPIGAVPPEVLHKAIEDSQKTPLRVYSMAILEVNPGKMSDFIAGVAAGYKVFPIIASWRP
;
A
#
# COMPACT_ATOMS: atom_id res chain seq x y z
N MET A 1 -5.25 11.89 -7.47
CA MET A 1 -4.50 10.85 -6.75
C MET A 1 -5.08 9.49 -7.04
N ILE A 2 -4.23 8.47 -7.12
CA ILE A 2 -4.60 7.07 -7.28
C ILE A 2 -3.75 6.22 -6.34
N TYR A 3 -4.30 5.08 -5.90
CA TYR A 3 -3.57 4.11 -5.11
C TYR A 3 -3.35 2.82 -5.88
N LEU A 4 -2.16 2.24 -5.77
CA LEU A 4 -1.85 0.90 -6.22
C LEU A 4 -1.74 -0.01 -4.99
N GLU A 5 -2.74 -0.85 -4.79
CA GLU A 5 -2.70 -1.92 -3.80
C GLU A 5 -1.96 -3.12 -4.39
N GLN A 6 -1.04 -3.68 -3.62
CA GLN A 6 -0.35 -4.92 -3.94
C GLN A 6 -0.44 -5.88 -2.75
N THR A 7 -1.06 -7.03 -2.99
CA THR A 7 -1.13 -8.15 -2.05
C THR A 7 -0.09 -9.18 -2.44
N LEU A 8 0.74 -9.54 -1.46
CA LEU A 8 1.86 -10.46 -1.59
C LEU A 8 1.58 -11.72 -0.76
N ASN A 9 1.47 -12.87 -1.41
CA ASN A 9 1.43 -14.15 -0.73
C ASN A 9 2.88 -14.59 -0.42
N ILE A 10 3.30 -14.41 0.83
CA ILE A 10 4.66 -14.77 1.27
C ILE A 10 4.79 -16.29 1.30
N THR A 11 5.83 -16.80 0.63
CA THR A 11 6.11 -18.22 0.44
C THR A 11 7.58 -18.53 0.79
N PRO A 12 7.87 -19.52 1.66
CA PRO A 12 6.90 -20.29 2.42
C PRO A 12 6.21 -19.42 3.49
N ALA A 13 5.00 -19.86 3.85
CA ALA A 13 4.15 -19.25 4.85
C ALA A 13 4.77 -19.35 6.26
N SER A 14 5.68 -18.44 6.62
CA SER A 14 6.22 -18.33 7.98
C SER A 14 6.49 -16.89 8.44
N PRO A 15 6.46 -16.63 9.77
CA PRO A 15 6.82 -15.34 10.33
C PRO A 15 8.27 -14.93 10.01
N ASP A 16 9.20 -15.89 10.03
CA ASP A 16 10.63 -15.61 9.76
C ASP A 16 10.84 -15.11 8.33
N ILE A 17 10.20 -15.76 7.35
CA ILE A 17 10.29 -15.37 5.93
C ILE A 17 9.61 -14.03 5.69
N ARG A 18 8.49 -13.75 6.38
CA ARG A 18 7.87 -12.42 6.35
C ARG A 18 8.82 -11.36 6.90
N ASP A 19 9.48 -11.62 8.03
CA ASP A 19 10.39 -10.67 8.65
C ASP A 19 11.66 -10.45 7.79
N GLU A 20 12.13 -11.49 7.09
CA GLU A 20 13.17 -11.36 6.05
C GLU A 20 12.71 -10.51 4.87
N TYR A 21 11.50 -10.73 4.36
CA TYR A 21 10.92 -9.88 3.32
C TYR A 21 10.83 -8.42 3.75
N ILE A 22 10.44 -8.15 5.01
CA ILE A 22 10.37 -6.79 5.56
C ILE A 22 11.76 -6.14 5.51
N LYS A 23 12.82 -6.85 5.89
CA LYS A 23 14.21 -6.32 5.81
C LYS A 23 14.57 -5.97 4.37
N VAL A 24 14.30 -6.86 3.43
CA VAL A 24 14.56 -6.63 1.99
C VAL A 24 13.78 -5.41 1.48
N ALA A 25 12.52 -5.26 1.88
CA ALA A 25 11.72 -4.09 1.53
C ALA A 25 12.27 -2.80 2.16
N GLN A 26 12.78 -2.84 3.39
CA GLN A 26 13.42 -1.68 4.01
C GLN A 26 14.70 -1.26 3.27
N GLU A 27 15.51 -2.23 2.86
CA GLU A 27 16.79 -1.99 2.20
C GLU A 27 16.65 -1.57 0.74
N LEU A 28 15.71 -2.17 -0.01
CA LEU A 28 15.59 -1.97 -1.46
C LEU A 28 14.36 -1.15 -1.85
N LEU A 29 13.17 -1.49 -1.32
CA LEU A 29 11.92 -0.86 -1.75
C LEU A 29 11.81 0.59 -1.30
N ILE A 30 12.07 0.88 -0.01
CA ILE A 30 11.89 2.24 0.53
C ILE A 30 12.79 3.26 -0.18
N PRO A 31 14.10 3.01 -0.36
CA PRO A 31 14.97 3.93 -1.09
C PRO A 31 14.55 4.08 -2.56
N ALA A 32 14.16 2.98 -3.22
CA ALA A 32 13.70 3.02 -4.61
C ALA A 32 12.42 3.84 -4.77
N CYS A 33 11.45 3.72 -3.85
CA CYS A 33 10.21 4.51 -3.87
C CYS A 33 10.50 6.01 -3.83
N LYS A 34 11.38 6.45 -2.91
CA LYS A 34 11.78 7.86 -2.79
C LYS A 34 12.43 8.38 -4.08
N ARG A 35 13.31 7.59 -4.70
CA ARG A 35 14.00 7.96 -5.94
C ARG A 35 13.08 7.97 -7.16
N LEU A 36 12.15 7.01 -7.24
CA LEU A 36 11.26 6.81 -8.38
C LEU A 36 9.99 7.67 -8.33
N GLY A 37 9.75 8.37 -7.21
CA GLY A 37 8.60 9.25 -7.03
C GLY A 37 7.31 8.53 -6.63
N ALA A 38 7.42 7.32 -6.07
CA ALA A 38 6.30 6.61 -5.48
C ALA A 38 6.22 6.90 -3.97
N ARG A 39 5.01 7.16 -3.46
CA ARG A 39 4.80 7.33 -2.02
C ARG A 39 4.26 6.02 -1.43
N LEU A 40 5.08 5.30 -0.66
CA LEU A 40 4.69 4.03 -0.03
C LEU A 40 3.85 4.31 1.23
N VAL A 41 2.53 4.12 1.14
CA VAL A 41 1.55 4.56 2.13
C VAL A 41 1.42 3.60 3.32
N THR A 42 1.41 2.31 3.02
CA THR A 42 1.38 1.25 4.02
C THR A 42 2.42 0.23 3.62
N ALA A 43 3.33 -0.08 4.54
CA ALA A 43 4.28 -1.15 4.40
C ALA A 43 3.94 -2.23 5.44
N TRP A 44 3.81 -3.48 4.97
CA TRP A 44 3.84 -4.69 5.79
C TRP A 44 2.61 -4.93 6.69
N ASN A 45 1.40 -4.76 6.13
CA ASN A 45 0.20 -5.24 6.79
C ASN A 45 0.11 -6.77 6.66
N GLY A 46 0.31 -7.49 7.78
CA GLY A 46 -0.04 -8.90 7.91
C GLY A 46 -1.44 -9.04 8.48
N ASN A 47 -2.38 -9.60 7.71
CA ASN A 47 -3.70 -9.91 8.25
C ASN A 47 -3.55 -11.03 9.29
N TYR A 48 -4.06 -10.85 10.52
CA TYR A 48 -3.98 -11.86 11.58
C TYR A 48 -4.61 -13.20 11.17
N GLU A 49 -5.66 -13.17 10.33
CA GLU A 49 -6.33 -14.36 9.80
C GLU A 49 -5.60 -14.94 8.58
N TRP A 50 -4.79 -14.12 7.88
CA TRP A 50 -4.00 -14.50 6.71
C TRP A 50 -2.55 -14.09 6.94
N VAL A 51 -1.93 -14.71 7.95
CA VAL A 51 -0.65 -14.32 8.58
C VAL A 51 0.51 -14.10 7.59
N MET A 52 0.37 -14.65 6.39
CA MET A 52 1.38 -14.73 5.34
C MET A 52 1.03 -13.88 4.12
N GLN A 53 -0.07 -13.12 4.17
CA GLN A 53 -0.37 -12.11 3.17
C GLN A 53 0.10 -10.75 3.66
N THR A 54 1.02 -10.16 2.89
CA THR A 54 1.45 -8.79 3.11
C THR A 54 0.76 -7.88 2.11
N THR A 55 0.06 -6.85 2.57
CA THR A 55 -0.44 -5.80 1.68
C THR A 55 0.42 -4.55 1.76
N GLN A 56 0.77 -4.01 0.60
CA GLN A 56 1.44 -2.72 0.46
C GLN A 56 0.63 -1.80 -0.47
N ILE A 57 0.62 -0.50 -0.17
CA ILE A 57 -0.13 0.49 -0.93
C ILE A 57 0.81 1.60 -1.37
N PHE A 58 0.81 1.90 -2.67
CA PHE A 58 1.55 3.03 -3.24
C PHE A 58 0.57 4.14 -3.64
N GLU A 59 0.92 5.39 -3.35
CA GLU A 59 0.19 6.57 -3.78
C GLU A 59 0.92 7.27 -4.92
N PHE A 60 0.14 7.70 -5.91
CA PHE A 60 0.57 8.50 -7.04
C PHE A 60 -0.38 9.67 -7.23
N ASP A 61 0.14 10.81 -7.70
CA ASP A 61 -0.66 12.02 -7.93
C ASP A 61 -1.75 11.79 -8.99
N ASP A 62 -1.43 11.06 -10.05
CA ASP A 62 -2.34 10.71 -11.14
C ASP A 62 -1.84 9.48 -11.93
N ILE A 63 -2.54 9.16 -13.02
CA ILE A 63 -2.18 8.04 -13.89
C ILE A 63 -0.87 8.27 -14.65
N GLU A 64 -0.50 9.52 -14.94
CA GLU A 64 0.74 9.86 -15.63
C GLU A 64 1.95 9.67 -14.69
N ALA A 65 1.81 10.02 -13.41
CA ALA A 65 2.79 9.72 -12.38
C ALA A 65 3.04 8.20 -12.26
N LEU A 66 1.98 7.37 -12.31
CA LEU A 66 2.12 5.91 -12.32
C LEU A 66 2.82 5.39 -13.59
N LYS A 67 2.50 5.94 -14.77
CA LYS A 67 3.19 5.58 -16.02
C LYS A 67 4.67 5.93 -15.95
N ASN A 68 4.99 7.15 -15.53
CA ASN A 68 6.36 7.61 -15.36
C ASN A 68 7.15 6.76 -14.36
N PHE A 69 6.52 6.40 -13.24
CA PHE A 69 7.08 5.47 -12.28
C PHE A 69 7.44 4.13 -12.92
N ARG A 70 6.51 3.51 -13.67
CA ARG A 70 6.76 2.22 -14.35
C ARG A 70 7.91 2.30 -15.35
N ILE A 71 8.00 3.39 -16.12
CA ILE A 71 9.09 3.59 -17.08
C ILE A 71 10.43 3.68 -16.33
N LYS A 72 10.52 4.55 -15.32
CA LYS A 72 11.75 4.71 -14.54
C LYS A 72 12.15 3.42 -13.81
N ALA A 73 11.18 2.74 -13.21
CA ALA A 73 11.37 1.47 -12.52
C ALA A 73 11.94 0.38 -13.44
N SER A 74 11.54 0.37 -14.73
CA SER A 74 12.08 -0.59 -15.70
C SER A 74 13.57 -0.39 -16.04
N GLN A 75 14.11 0.79 -15.71
CA GLN A 75 15.51 1.16 -15.96
C GLN A 75 16.34 1.23 -14.68
N ASP A 76 15.70 1.03 -13.52
CA ASP A 76 16.31 1.22 -12.20
C ASP A 76 16.87 -0.12 -11.68
N ARG A 77 18.17 -0.14 -11.40
CA ARG A 77 18.89 -1.35 -11.02
C ARG A 77 18.41 -1.91 -9.67
N GLU A 78 18.29 -1.05 -8.65
CA GLU A 78 17.84 -1.50 -7.33
C GLU A 78 16.36 -1.91 -7.33
N TRP A 79 15.52 -1.29 -8.17
CA TRP A 79 14.16 -1.76 -8.41
C TRP A 79 14.15 -3.15 -9.04
N GLY A 80 15.00 -3.38 -10.06
CA GLY A 80 15.20 -4.70 -10.64
C GLY A 80 15.61 -5.75 -9.61
N GLU A 81 16.53 -5.40 -8.72
CA GLU A 81 16.99 -6.24 -7.61
C GLU A 81 15.86 -6.54 -6.62
N TYR A 82 15.07 -5.53 -6.24
CA TYR A 82 13.86 -5.72 -5.43
C TYR A 82 12.85 -6.64 -6.10
N THR A 83 12.59 -6.47 -7.41
CA THR A 83 11.66 -7.35 -8.13
C THR A 83 12.14 -8.79 -8.19
N ALA A 84 13.45 -9.02 -8.32
CA ALA A 84 14.01 -10.37 -8.27
C ALA A 84 13.82 -11.02 -6.89
N GLN A 85 14.02 -10.27 -5.81
CA GLN A 85 13.72 -10.76 -4.46
C GLN A 85 12.23 -11.03 -4.27
N LEU A 86 11.36 -10.19 -4.82
CA LEU A 86 9.91 -10.42 -4.80
C LEU A 86 9.50 -11.74 -5.45
N GLU A 87 10.15 -12.19 -6.53
CA GLU A 87 9.84 -13.50 -7.14
C GLU A 87 10.19 -14.67 -6.20
N VAL A 88 11.17 -14.50 -5.32
CA VAL A 88 11.54 -15.50 -4.31
C VAL A 88 10.53 -15.52 -3.16
N PHE A 89 10.24 -14.36 -2.59
CA PHE A 89 9.37 -14.25 -1.41
C PHE A 89 7.89 -14.37 -1.73
N SER A 90 7.44 -13.90 -2.90
CA SER A 90 6.03 -13.82 -3.27
C SER A 90 5.83 -14.01 -4.78
N PRO A 91 6.00 -15.25 -5.26
CA PRO A 91 5.78 -15.58 -6.68
C PRO A 91 4.34 -15.31 -7.10
N GLU A 92 3.38 -15.53 -6.20
CA GLU A 92 1.99 -15.13 -6.38
C GLU A 92 1.72 -13.77 -5.74
N ARG A 93 1.39 -12.80 -6.59
CA ARG A 93 1.05 -11.44 -6.18
C ARG A 93 -0.11 -10.89 -6.97
N ARG A 94 -0.95 -10.11 -6.31
CA ARG A 94 -2.08 -9.41 -6.92
C ARG A 94 -1.86 -7.92 -6.83
N THR A 95 -2.11 -7.21 -7.92
CA THR A 95 -2.14 -5.75 -7.93
C THR A 95 -3.52 -5.25 -8.30
N ARG A 96 -3.91 -4.12 -7.73
CA ARG A 96 -5.19 -3.46 -7.99
C ARG A 96 -5.00 -1.96 -7.96
N LEU A 97 -5.60 -1.28 -8.94
CA LEU A 97 -5.70 0.17 -8.92
C LEU A 97 -6.97 0.58 -8.17
N LEU A 98 -6.83 1.53 -7.26
CA LEU A 98 -7.88 2.01 -6.39
C LEU A 98 -8.05 3.51 -6.57
N GLU A 99 -9.30 3.93 -6.75
CA GLU A 99 -9.68 5.33 -6.85
C GLU A 99 -10.10 5.86 -5.47
N PRO A 100 -9.54 6.99 -5.00
CA PRO A 100 -9.95 7.58 -3.73
C PRO A 100 -11.40 8.05 -3.79
N ILE A 101 -12.14 7.90 -2.69
CA ILE A 101 -13.49 8.48 -2.57
C ILE A 101 -13.48 10.01 -2.37
N GLY A 102 -12.30 10.62 -2.25
CA GLY A 102 -12.09 12.08 -2.14
C GLY A 102 -12.47 12.70 -0.78
N ALA A 103 -13.05 11.94 0.15
CA ALA A 103 -13.52 12.42 1.45
C ALA A 103 -12.41 12.74 2.47
N VAL A 104 -11.19 12.25 2.22
CA VAL A 104 -10.04 12.36 3.14
C VAL A 104 -8.92 13.14 2.44
N PRO A 105 -8.41 14.22 3.03
CA PRO A 105 -7.25 14.91 2.49
C PRO A 105 -6.03 13.98 2.43
N PRO A 106 -5.33 13.89 1.29
CA PRO A 106 -4.12 13.07 1.11
C PRO A 106 -3.06 13.23 2.21
N GLU A 107 -2.89 14.47 2.69
CA GLU A 107 -1.84 14.87 3.61
C GLU A 107 -2.01 14.23 5.00
N VAL A 108 -3.24 13.84 5.34
CA VAL A 108 -3.56 13.08 6.56
C VAL A 108 -2.80 11.74 6.58
N LEU A 109 -2.57 11.17 5.40
CA LEU A 109 -1.86 9.91 5.26
C LEU A 109 -0.35 10.11 5.26
N HIS A 110 0.17 11.22 4.70
CA HIS A 110 1.61 11.46 4.51
C HIS A 110 2.44 11.28 5.78
N LYS A 111 1.90 11.63 6.95
CA LYS A 111 2.56 11.33 8.23
C LYS A 111 2.63 9.84 8.55
N ALA A 112 1.53 9.10 8.33
CA ALA A 112 1.50 7.65 8.48
C ALA A 112 2.42 6.95 7.46
N ILE A 113 2.53 7.48 6.23
CA ILE A 113 3.51 7.05 5.22
C ILE A 113 4.92 7.15 5.79
N GLU A 114 5.32 8.33 6.29
CA GLU A 114 6.64 8.54 6.87
C GLU A 114 6.92 7.64 8.07
N ASP A 115 5.95 7.50 8.96
CA ASP A 115 6.08 6.69 10.17
C ASP A 115 6.20 5.19 9.81
N SER A 116 5.42 4.71 8.84
CA SER A 116 5.48 3.33 8.34
C SER A 116 6.84 2.97 7.72
N GLN A 117 7.52 3.95 7.12
CA GLN A 117 8.84 3.75 6.52
C GLN A 117 9.95 3.65 7.55
N LYS A 118 9.81 4.31 8.72
CA LYS A 118 10.82 4.30 9.79
C LYS A 118 10.74 3.05 10.65
N THR A 119 9.54 2.57 10.92
CA THR A 119 9.32 1.36 11.68
C THR A 119 8.08 0.67 11.12
N PRO A 120 8.14 -0.65 10.84
CA PRO A 120 6.96 -1.40 10.45
C PRO A 120 5.84 -1.17 11.46
N LEU A 121 4.76 -0.51 11.02
CA LEU A 121 3.59 -0.34 11.86
C LEU A 121 2.97 -1.72 12.08
N ARG A 122 2.88 -2.12 13.34
CA ARG A 122 2.62 -3.52 13.73
C ARG A 122 1.19 -3.99 13.40
N VAL A 123 0.23 -3.08 13.27
CA VAL A 123 -1.18 -3.41 12.99
C VAL A 123 -1.80 -2.30 12.14
N TYR A 124 -2.33 -2.68 10.97
CA TYR A 124 -3.28 -1.86 10.21
C TYR A 124 -4.62 -2.59 10.14
N SER A 125 -5.71 -1.88 10.36
CA SER A 125 -7.06 -2.42 10.16
C SER A 125 -7.51 -2.12 8.73
N MET A 126 -7.71 -3.17 7.93
CA MET A 126 -8.39 -3.07 6.65
C MET A 126 -9.85 -3.49 6.84
N ALA A 127 -10.79 -2.61 6.49
CA ALA A 127 -12.20 -2.93 6.46
C ALA A 127 -12.71 -2.82 5.03
N ILE A 128 -13.38 -3.87 4.54
CA ILE A 128 -14.16 -3.83 3.31
C ILE A 128 -15.61 -3.64 3.75
N LEU A 129 -16.19 -2.50 3.40
CA LEU A 129 -17.54 -2.13 3.83
C LEU A 129 -18.47 -2.12 2.62
N GLU A 130 -19.57 -2.85 2.73
CA GLU A 130 -20.68 -2.76 1.78
C GLU A 130 -21.57 -1.57 2.16
N VAL A 131 -21.83 -0.69 1.19
CA VAL A 131 -22.69 0.48 1.40
C VAL A 131 -24.06 0.21 0.81
N ASN A 132 -25.09 0.35 1.63
CA ASN A 132 -26.48 0.17 1.19
C ASN A 132 -26.82 1.12 0.01
N PRO A 133 -27.66 0.68 -0.95
CA PRO A 133 -28.11 1.54 -2.04
C PRO A 133 -28.67 2.87 -1.53
N GLY A 134 -28.24 3.98 -2.15
CA GLY A 134 -28.65 5.33 -1.76
C GLY A 134 -28.00 5.89 -0.48
N LYS A 135 -27.09 5.15 0.16
CA LYS A 135 -26.39 5.59 1.39
C LYS A 135 -24.95 6.06 1.20
N MET A 136 -24.51 6.21 -0.04
CA MET A 136 -23.14 6.62 -0.36
C MET A 136 -22.81 8.04 0.14
N SER A 137 -23.76 8.98 0.05
CA SER A 137 -23.57 10.35 0.58
C SER A 137 -23.33 10.34 2.09
N ASP A 138 -24.13 9.57 2.82
CA ASP A 138 -24.05 9.45 4.28
C ASP A 138 -22.71 8.79 4.67
N PHE A 139 -22.28 7.78 3.92
CA PHE A 139 -20.99 7.10 4.10
C PHE A 139 -19.81 8.06 3.89
N ILE A 140 -19.80 8.81 2.77
CA ILE A 140 -18.75 9.80 2.47
C ILE A 140 -18.66 10.86 3.57
N ALA A 141 -19.81 11.35 4.07
CA ALA A 141 -19.85 12.31 5.17
C ALA A 141 -19.27 11.72 6.47
N GLY A 142 -19.59 10.46 6.78
CA GLY A 142 -19.01 9.74 7.92
C GLY A 142 -17.49 9.60 7.82
N VAL A 143 -16.96 9.25 6.65
CA VAL A 143 -15.51 9.15 6.42
C VAL A 143 -14.83 10.52 6.57
N ALA A 144 -15.44 11.58 6.03
CA ALA A 144 -14.95 12.96 6.18
C ALA A 144 -14.93 13.43 7.65
N ALA A 145 -15.81 12.91 8.50
CA ALA A 145 -15.75 13.19 9.94
C ALA A 145 -14.67 12.35 10.65
N GLY A 146 -14.51 11.09 10.25
CA GLY A 146 -13.66 10.10 10.92
C GLY A 146 -12.15 10.29 10.74
N TYR A 147 -11.70 10.88 9.62
CA TYR A 147 -10.26 10.97 9.33
C TYR A 147 -9.46 11.81 10.34
N LYS A 148 -10.16 12.66 11.12
CA LYS A 148 -9.55 13.45 12.20
C LYS A 148 -9.09 12.61 13.38
N VAL A 149 -9.61 11.39 13.50
CA VAL A 149 -9.34 10.46 14.60
C VAL A 149 -8.46 9.29 14.13
N PHE A 150 -8.63 8.85 12.88
CA PHE A 150 -7.87 7.75 12.30
C PHE A 150 -7.30 8.12 10.92
N PRO A 151 -6.07 7.68 10.55
CA PRO A 151 -5.57 7.82 9.19
C PRO A 151 -6.31 6.83 8.27
N ILE A 152 -7.35 7.29 7.59
CA ILE A 152 -8.23 6.45 6.76
C ILE A 152 -7.83 6.53 5.29
N ILE A 153 -7.58 5.39 4.65
CA ILE A 153 -7.62 5.24 3.19
C ILE A 153 -9.00 4.70 2.84
N ALA A 154 -9.73 5.42 1.99
CA ALA A 154 -11.02 4.96 1.48
C ALA A 154 -11.02 5.02 -0.04
N SER A 155 -11.34 3.89 -0.66
CA SER A 155 -11.41 3.74 -2.11
C SER A 155 -12.71 3.10 -2.53
N TRP A 156 -13.18 3.49 -3.71
CA TRP A 156 -14.32 2.82 -4.32
C TRP A 156 -13.89 1.44 -4.82
N ARG A 157 -14.63 0.40 -4.43
CA ARG A 157 -14.51 -0.95 -4.98
C ARG A 157 -15.81 -1.24 -5.74
N PRO A 158 -15.78 -1.27 -7.08
CA PRO A 158 -16.95 -1.67 -7.86
C PRO A 158 -17.23 -3.17 -7.72
#